data_AF-A0ABD6DPT6-F1
#
_entry.id   AF-A0ABD6DPT6-F1
#
_cell.length_a   1.000
_cell.length_b   1.000
_cell.length_c   1.000
_cell.angle_alpha   90.00
_cell.angle_beta   90.00
_cell.angle_gamma   90.00
#
_symmetry.space_group_name_H-M   'P 1'
#
loop_
_entity.id
_entity.type
_entity.pdbx_description
1 polymer ?
#
loop_
_entity_poly.entity_id
_entity_poly.type
_entity_poly.pdbx_seq_one_letter_code
_entity_poly.pdbx_strand_id
1 'polypeptide(L)'
;MTDNTESTAESSRIARRTLLSSLSAGAVALAGCSSNSPSTTTDSQQPSQTEQGTQSITTGGNSVFADVQIGTTDLQVELADAESVSRVNLIDPDGELHSRTGVSTGATQVSLRLSDDWGFSSGGYTPGTYRLVAVDGENSVEEIDLEIRPDVSITGIRWAKNHPEMTYQGEDPPSYFAQVLMENTGTGPAFVEELQFEDTPLDVTTIRDVSQQILRLVPPGATVGQMTSRVFKTYSGSQYLDCDAHDEITFTISASLRVSQETPSYSRRVRYETDENGSCILSLVESSGNSDGTSEDGGA
;
A
#
# COMPACT_ATOMS: atom_id res chain seq x y z
N MET A 1 41.23 60.28 -32.79
CA MET A 1 40.52 60.62 -31.54
C MET A 1 40.46 59.35 -30.72
N THR A 2 41.22 59.35 -29.65
CA THR A 2 41.43 58.30 -28.64
C THR A 2 40.31 58.26 -27.61
N ASP A 3 40.41 57.23 -26.77
CA ASP A 3 39.81 57.01 -25.45
C ASP A 3 38.50 56.18 -25.45
N ASN A 4 38.55 54.90 -25.07
CA ASN A 4 38.87 54.27 -23.77
C ASN A 4 37.63 54.21 -22.86
N THR A 5 37.28 52.99 -22.40
CA THR A 5 37.02 52.65 -20.99
C THR A 5 36.94 51.13 -20.83
N GLU A 6 37.97 50.57 -20.21
CA GLU A 6 37.97 49.30 -19.45
C GLU A 6 37.08 49.42 -18.20
N SER A 7 36.44 48.33 -17.77
CA SER A 7 36.45 47.90 -16.35
C SER A 7 35.73 46.55 -16.14
N THR A 8 36.55 45.53 -15.85
CA THR A 8 36.56 44.62 -14.67
C THR A 8 35.32 43.88 -14.13
N ALA A 9 35.60 42.65 -13.66
CA ALA A 9 34.94 41.78 -12.66
C ALA A 9 34.28 40.51 -13.27
N GLU A 10 34.50 39.28 -12.81
CA GLU A 10 35.24 38.75 -11.65
C GLU A 10 35.58 37.27 -11.94
N SER A 11 36.82 36.88 -11.63
CA SER A 11 37.29 35.49 -11.69
C SER A 11 37.06 34.83 -10.33
N SER A 12 36.04 33.98 -10.23
CA SER A 12 35.80 33.20 -9.01
C SER A 12 36.85 32.08 -8.89
N ARG A 13 37.73 32.21 -7.90
CA ARG A 13 38.73 31.22 -7.52
C ARG A 13 38.05 30.10 -6.74
N ILE A 14 37.88 28.93 -7.35
CA ILE A 14 37.53 27.70 -6.63
C ILE A 14 38.70 27.31 -5.74
N ALA A 15 38.51 27.44 -4.43
CA ALA A 15 39.44 27.03 -3.40
C ALA A 15 39.55 25.51 -3.37
N ARG A 16 40.74 24.98 -3.70
CA ARG A 16 41.12 23.58 -3.53
C ARG A 16 41.27 23.29 -2.04
N ARG A 17 40.38 22.45 -1.48
CA ARG A 17 40.61 21.81 -0.18
C ARG A 17 40.99 20.36 -0.41
N THR A 18 42.31 20.14 -0.39
CA THR A 18 42.96 18.84 -0.24
C THR A 18 42.84 18.42 1.23
N LEU A 19 42.16 17.30 1.52
CA LEU A 19 42.28 16.64 2.82
C LEU A 19 42.72 15.19 2.60
N LEU A 20 43.76 14.84 3.36
CA LEU A 20 44.65 13.72 3.15
C LEU A 20 44.00 12.37 3.46
N SER A 21 44.43 11.40 2.65
CA SER A 21 44.39 9.96 2.90
C SER A 21 44.96 9.57 4.26
N SER A 22 44.27 8.71 4.99
CA SER A 22 44.91 7.78 5.93
C SER A 22 44.33 6.39 5.74
N LEU A 23 45.12 5.53 5.10
CA LEU A 23 44.91 4.09 5.04
C LEU A 23 45.46 3.49 6.34
N SER A 24 44.60 2.83 7.11
CA SER A 24 45.03 1.93 8.18
C SER A 24 44.42 0.56 7.92
N ALA A 25 45.32 -0.38 7.61
CA ALA A 25 45.03 -1.81 7.49
C ALA A 25 44.93 -2.42 8.89
N GLY A 26 43.90 -3.23 9.14
CA GLY A 26 43.73 -3.93 10.42
C GLY A 26 42.63 -4.99 10.39
N ALA A 27 43.06 -6.23 10.22
CA ALA A 27 42.50 -7.53 10.61
C ALA A 27 40.96 -7.75 10.66
N VAL A 28 40.54 -8.76 9.88
CA VAL A 28 39.28 -9.50 10.06
C VAL A 28 39.35 -10.30 11.36
N ALA A 29 38.38 -10.10 12.25
CA ALA A 29 38.08 -11.02 13.34
C ALA A 29 36.60 -11.43 13.21
N LEU A 30 36.37 -12.64 12.73
CA LEU A 30 35.08 -13.33 12.85
C LEU A 30 35.02 -13.91 14.27
N ALA A 31 34.19 -13.33 15.14
CA ALA A 31 33.86 -13.91 16.43
C ALA A 31 32.34 -14.08 16.53
N GLY A 32 31.92 -15.33 16.66
CA GLY A 32 30.54 -15.72 16.87
C GLY A 32 30.09 -15.56 18.32
N CYS A 33 28.77 -15.36 18.46
CA CYS A 33 27.84 -15.73 19.53
C CYS A 33 28.31 -15.60 21.00
N SER A 34 27.62 -14.76 21.80
CA SER A 34 26.79 -15.22 22.94
C SER A 34 26.08 -14.06 23.68
N SER A 35 24.75 -14.09 23.64
CA SER A 35 23.75 -13.81 24.71
C SER A 35 23.86 -12.62 25.71
N ASN A 36 22.78 -11.83 25.73
CA ASN A 36 21.96 -11.34 26.87
C ASN A 36 22.29 -10.01 27.62
N SER A 37 21.59 -8.95 27.20
CA SER A 37 20.99 -7.82 27.97
C SER A 37 21.90 -6.71 28.57
N PRO A 38 21.36 -5.52 28.93
CA PRO A 38 20.56 -4.57 28.15
C PRO A 38 21.08 -3.12 28.29
N SER A 39 21.17 -2.32 27.22
CA SER A 39 21.16 -0.85 27.31
C SER A 39 21.22 -0.16 25.95
N THR A 40 20.12 0.53 25.63
CA THR A 40 20.02 1.83 24.94
C THR A 40 21.21 2.30 24.10
N THR A 41 21.14 2.09 22.79
CA THR A 41 21.67 3.03 21.79
C THR A 41 20.81 2.97 20.54
N THR A 42 20.24 4.12 20.21
CA THR A 42 19.53 4.44 18.98
C THR A 42 20.51 4.27 17.81
N ASP A 43 20.33 3.21 17.01
CA ASP A 43 20.99 3.09 15.73
C ASP A 43 19.92 2.80 14.68
N SER A 44 19.71 3.78 13.81
CA SER A 44 18.77 3.74 12.71
C SER A 44 19.32 2.80 11.64
N GLN A 45 19.19 1.49 11.87
CA GLN A 45 19.24 0.51 10.78
C GLN A 45 17.89 0.56 10.07
N GLN A 46 17.90 1.29 8.94
CA GLN A 46 16.86 1.25 7.93
C GLN A 46 16.55 -0.23 7.61
N PRO A 47 15.31 -0.71 7.84
CA PRO A 47 14.93 -2.03 7.39
C PRO A 47 15.07 -2.04 5.87
N SER A 48 15.78 -3.03 5.34
CA SER A 48 15.61 -3.44 3.94
C SER A 48 14.13 -3.74 3.76
N GLN A 49 13.41 -2.85 3.08
CA GLN A 49 12.01 -3.03 2.76
C GLN A 49 11.91 -4.23 1.83
N THR A 50 11.62 -5.39 2.39
CA THR A 50 11.02 -6.46 1.62
C THR A 50 9.61 -5.96 1.33
N GLU A 51 9.31 -5.63 0.07
CA GLU A 51 7.96 -5.23 -0.31
C GLU A 51 6.99 -6.33 0.14
N GLN A 52 6.09 -6.02 1.07
CA GLN A 52 5.03 -6.93 1.46
C GLN A 52 3.98 -6.93 0.35
N GLY A 53 3.68 -8.12 -0.19
CA GLY A 53 2.64 -8.33 -1.19
C GLY A 53 3.11 -8.08 -2.62
N THR A 54 4.10 -8.85 -3.07
CA THR A 54 4.41 -8.99 -4.49
C THR A 54 3.62 -10.18 -5.06
N GLN A 55 3.12 -10.03 -6.29
CA GLN A 55 2.60 -11.18 -7.04
C GLN A 55 3.70 -11.70 -7.96
N SER A 56 4.01 -12.99 -7.84
CA SER A 56 5.01 -13.68 -8.67
C SER A 56 4.31 -14.50 -9.76
N ILE A 57 4.87 -14.42 -10.96
CA ILE A 57 4.46 -15.20 -12.13
C ILE A 57 5.67 -16.03 -12.54
N THR A 58 5.64 -17.31 -12.18
CA THR A 58 6.64 -18.28 -12.64
C THR A 58 6.29 -18.75 -14.04
N THR A 59 7.26 -18.66 -14.93
CA THR A 59 7.14 -19.12 -16.32
C THR A 59 7.66 -20.56 -16.47
N GLY A 60 7.34 -21.21 -17.59
CA GLY A 60 7.78 -22.58 -17.84
C GLY A 60 9.30 -22.69 -18.06
N GLY A 61 9.89 -23.87 -17.83
CA GLY A 61 11.34 -24.10 -17.87
C GLY A 61 12.08 -23.86 -19.21
N ASN A 62 11.38 -23.36 -20.22
CA ASN A 62 11.94 -22.96 -21.53
C ASN A 62 11.79 -21.46 -21.81
N SER A 63 11.26 -20.69 -20.87
CA SER A 63 11.10 -19.23 -20.97
C SER A 63 12.39 -18.51 -20.58
N VAL A 64 12.67 -17.41 -21.26
CA VAL A 64 13.76 -16.45 -20.99
C VAL A 64 13.50 -15.70 -19.70
N PHE A 65 12.26 -15.34 -19.42
CA PHE A 65 11.85 -14.87 -18.10
C PHE A 65 11.75 -16.09 -17.20
N ALA A 66 12.33 -16.10 -16.01
CA ALA A 66 12.19 -17.19 -15.03
C ALA A 66 11.06 -16.90 -14.02
N ASP A 67 11.00 -15.65 -13.57
CA ASP A 67 10.00 -15.15 -12.63
C ASP A 67 9.76 -13.65 -12.90
N VAL A 68 8.52 -13.21 -12.68
CA VAL A 68 8.16 -11.80 -12.74
C VAL A 68 7.40 -11.44 -11.46
N GLN A 69 7.96 -10.53 -10.67
CA GLN A 69 7.34 -10.02 -9.45
C GLN A 69 6.80 -8.62 -9.69
N ILE A 70 5.49 -8.47 -9.53
CA ILE A 70 4.80 -7.19 -9.61
C ILE A 70 4.90 -6.54 -8.24
N GLY A 71 5.71 -5.49 -8.16
CA GLY A 71 5.86 -4.64 -6.99
C GLY A 71 4.94 -3.43 -7.02
N THR A 72 5.21 -2.48 -6.11
CA THR A 72 4.38 -1.28 -6.00
C THR A 72 4.65 -0.27 -7.11
N THR A 73 5.92 0.01 -7.41
CA THR A 73 6.34 0.96 -8.46
C THR A 73 7.06 0.31 -9.62
N ASP A 74 7.49 -0.94 -9.46
CA ASP A 74 8.40 -1.61 -10.38
C ASP A 74 8.04 -3.10 -10.53
N LEU A 75 8.37 -3.67 -11.68
CA LEU A 75 8.42 -5.11 -11.92
C LEU A 75 9.86 -5.58 -11.75
N GLN A 76 10.06 -6.61 -10.93
CA GLN A 76 11.32 -7.34 -10.88
C GLN A 76 11.22 -8.56 -11.78
N VAL A 77 12.12 -8.67 -12.75
CA VAL A 77 12.13 -9.76 -13.73
C VAL A 77 13.41 -10.55 -13.55
N GLU A 78 13.28 -11.81 -13.19
CA GLU A 78 14.38 -12.78 -13.21
C GLU A 78 14.52 -13.37 -14.61
N LEU A 79 15.75 -13.49 -15.10
CA LEU A 79 16.07 -14.02 -16.43
C LEU A 79 16.72 -15.40 -16.29
N ALA A 80 16.16 -16.40 -16.96
CA ALA A 80 16.74 -17.75 -17.06
C ALA A 80 17.97 -17.78 -17.98
N ASP A 81 17.95 -16.96 -19.04
CA ASP A 81 19.05 -16.79 -19.98
C ASP A 81 19.23 -15.31 -20.33
N ALA A 82 20.18 -14.65 -19.65
CA ALA A 82 20.47 -13.24 -19.88
C ALA A 82 21.47 -13.00 -21.02
N GLU A 83 22.17 -14.03 -21.51
CA GLU A 83 23.17 -13.85 -22.57
C GLU A 83 22.53 -13.66 -23.95
N SER A 84 21.32 -14.20 -24.13
CA SER A 84 20.51 -14.05 -25.34
C SER A 84 19.61 -12.81 -25.33
N VAL A 85 19.69 -11.96 -24.31
CA VAL A 85 18.84 -10.78 -24.15
C VAL A 85 19.69 -9.52 -24.02
N SER A 86 19.44 -8.53 -24.87
CA SER A 86 20.10 -7.22 -24.79
C SER A 86 19.29 -6.20 -23.98
N ARG A 87 17.96 -6.36 -23.93
CA ARG A 87 17.02 -5.45 -23.26
C ARG A 87 15.70 -6.16 -22.98
N VAL A 88 15.02 -5.72 -21.93
CA VAL A 88 13.62 -6.04 -21.66
C VAL A 88 12.77 -4.77 -21.81
N ASN A 89 11.64 -4.89 -22.49
CA ASN A 89 10.65 -3.82 -22.66
C ASN A 89 9.35 -4.22 -21.96
N LEU A 90 8.69 -3.27 -21.32
CA LEU A 90 7.33 -3.37 -20.85
C LEU A 90 6.45 -2.51 -21.74
N ILE A 91 5.48 -3.13 -22.40
CA ILE A 91 4.49 -2.46 -23.26
C ILE A 91 3.18 -2.35 -22.49
N ASP A 92 2.59 -1.17 -22.46
CA ASP A 92 1.32 -0.92 -21.77
C ASP A 92 0.10 -1.52 -22.50
N PRO A 93 -1.09 -1.52 -21.87
CA PRO A 93 -2.31 -2.03 -22.48
C PRO A 93 -2.75 -1.28 -23.75
N ASP A 94 -2.30 -0.04 -23.95
CA ASP A 94 -2.59 0.76 -25.15
C ASP A 94 -1.63 0.43 -26.31
N GLY A 95 -0.60 -0.38 -26.03
CA GLY A 95 0.39 -0.85 -27.00
C GLY A 95 1.63 0.04 -27.11
N GLU A 96 1.77 1.05 -26.25
CA GLU A 96 2.93 1.94 -26.21
C GLU A 96 4.03 1.40 -25.28
N LEU A 97 5.27 1.83 -25.52
CA LEU A 97 6.38 1.45 -24.66
C LEU A 97 6.25 2.16 -23.31
N HIS A 98 5.89 1.40 -22.28
CA HIS A 98 5.77 1.87 -20.91
C HIS A 98 7.14 2.13 -20.28
N SER A 99 8.00 1.11 -20.28
CA SER A 99 9.36 1.22 -19.74
C SER A 99 10.32 0.20 -20.39
N ARG A 100 11.63 0.40 -20.21
CA ARG A 100 12.65 -0.51 -20.74
C ARG A 100 13.93 -0.46 -19.92
N THR A 101 14.61 -1.60 -19.87
CA THR A 101 15.88 -1.75 -19.15
C THR A 101 16.83 -2.61 -19.97
N GLY A 102 18.06 -2.13 -20.17
CA GLY A 102 19.12 -2.92 -20.81
C GLY A 102 19.61 -4.03 -19.89
N VAL A 103 19.91 -5.20 -20.47
CA VAL A 103 20.47 -6.33 -19.72
C VAL A 103 21.99 -6.23 -19.78
N SER A 104 22.62 -6.10 -18.61
CA SER A 104 24.09 -6.09 -18.52
C SER A 104 24.61 -7.53 -18.57
N THR A 105 25.82 -7.72 -19.12
CA THR A 105 26.46 -9.04 -19.15
C THR A 105 26.54 -9.63 -17.73
N GLY A 106 26.00 -10.85 -17.56
CA GLY A 106 25.97 -11.56 -16.27
C GLY A 106 24.88 -11.11 -15.30
N ALA A 107 23.98 -10.19 -15.70
CA ALA A 107 22.81 -9.85 -14.89
C ALA A 107 21.78 -10.99 -14.95
N THR A 108 21.25 -11.41 -13.80
CA THR A 108 20.18 -12.42 -13.72
C THR A 108 18.82 -11.81 -13.40
N GLN A 109 18.78 -10.51 -13.11
CA GLN A 109 17.57 -9.79 -12.74
C GLN A 109 17.61 -8.37 -13.30
N VAL A 110 16.47 -7.89 -13.76
CA VAL A 110 16.26 -6.49 -14.17
C VAL A 110 15.01 -5.91 -13.51
N SER A 111 15.02 -4.60 -13.31
CA SER A 111 13.87 -3.85 -12.80
C SER A 111 13.28 -3.01 -13.93
N LEU A 112 11.96 -3.08 -14.12
CA LEU A 112 11.22 -2.23 -15.04
C LEU A 112 10.26 -1.35 -14.26
N ARG A 113 10.17 -0.07 -14.61
CA ARG A 113 9.26 0.86 -13.95
C ARG A 113 7.81 0.54 -14.34
N LEU A 114 6.93 0.42 -13.36
CA LEU A 114 5.47 0.30 -13.52
C LEU A 114 4.77 1.65 -13.27
N SER A 115 5.23 2.42 -12.29
CA SER A 115 4.63 3.71 -11.96
C SER A 115 5.67 4.76 -11.64
N ASP A 116 5.35 6.02 -11.92
CA ASP A 116 6.30 7.11 -11.81
C ASP A 116 6.57 7.55 -10.36
N ASP A 117 5.54 7.61 -9.52
CA ASP A 117 5.61 7.83 -8.07
C ASP A 117 4.17 7.86 -7.54
N TRP A 118 3.90 7.27 -6.37
CA TRP A 118 2.59 7.33 -5.72
C TRP A 118 2.43 8.54 -4.79
N GLY A 119 3.48 9.34 -4.59
CA GLY A 119 3.48 10.50 -3.71
C GLY A 119 2.66 11.71 -4.18
N PHE A 120 2.24 11.76 -5.45
CA PHE A 120 1.54 12.91 -6.04
C PHE A 120 0.25 12.53 -6.80
N SER A 121 -0.63 13.52 -6.99
CA SER A 121 -1.99 13.44 -7.57
C SER A 121 -2.08 13.05 -9.05
N SER A 122 -1.00 12.56 -9.64
CA SER A 122 -0.91 12.14 -11.06
C SER A 122 -0.11 10.85 -11.24
N GLY A 123 0.19 10.14 -10.16
CA GLY A 123 0.88 8.85 -10.19
C GLY A 123 -0.05 7.69 -10.51
N GLY A 124 0.48 6.59 -11.04
CA GLY A 124 -0.28 5.38 -11.31
C GLY A 124 0.29 4.55 -12.46
N TYR A 125 -0.48 3.54 -12.84
CA TYR A 125 -0.31 2.73 -14.05
C TYR A 125 -1.71 2.54 -14.66
N THR A 126 -1.78 2.10 -15.92
CA THR A 126 -3.04 1.81 -16.60
C THR A 126 -3.39 0.34 -16.36
N PRO A 127 -4.47 -0.01 -15.61
CA PRO A 127 -4.77 -1.41 -15.39
C PRO A 127 -5.18 -2.15 -16.65
N GLY A 128 -4.60 -3.34 -16.85
CA GLY A 128 -4.89 -4.21 -17.98
C GLY A 128 -3.74 -5.14 -18.30
N THR A 129 -3.76 -5.66 -19.52
CA THR A 129 -2.76 -6.61 -20.00
C THR A 129 -1.54 -5.87 -20.54
N TYR A 130 -0.44 -5.95 -19.81
CA TYR A 130 0.87 -5.51 -20.24
C TYR A 130 1.56 -6.62 -21.02
N ARG A 131 2.51 -6.26 -21.89
CA ARG A 131 3.36 -7.23 -22.60
C ARG A 131 4.81 -7.05 -22.22
N LEU A 132 5.43 -8.09 -21.70
CA LEU A 132 6.85 -8.11 -21.37
C LEU A 132 7.62 -8.75 -22.52
N VAL A 133 8.54 -8.00 -23.12
CA VAL A 133 9.23 -8.40 -24.35
C VAL A 133 10.74 -8.40 -24.13
N ALA A 134 11.36 -9.57 -24.28
CA ALA A 134 12.81 -9.73 -24.30
C ALA A 134 13.31 -9.53 -25.74
N VAL A 135 14.33 -8.70 -25.92
CA VAL A 135 14.87 -8.39 -27.25
C VAL A 135 16.37 -8.59 -27.35
N ASP A 136 16.83 -9.07 -28.49
CA ASP A 136 18.24 -9.12 -28.90
C ASP A 136 18.45 -8.22 -30.12
N GLY A 137 19.10 -7.08 -29.89
CA GLY A 137 19.23 -6.03 -30.90
C GLY A 137 17.86 -5.48 -31.31
N GLU A 138 17.44 -5.79 -32.54
CA GLU A 138 16.15 -5.38 -33.10
C GLU A 138 15.11 -6.52 -33.13
N ASN A 139 15.49 -7.73 -32.72
CA ASN A 139 14.61 -8.90 -32.80
C ASN A 139 13.96 -9.18 -31.45
N SER A 140 12.67 -9.55 -31.47
CA SER A 140 11.99 -10.11 -30.31
C SER A 140 12.44 -11.57 -30.10
N VAL A 141 12.84 -11.89 -28.87
CA VAL A 141 13.25 -13.23 -28.44
C VAL A 141 12.05 -13.97 -27.84
N GLU A 142 11.36 -13.30 -26.91
CA GLU A 142 10.17 -13.82 -26.25
C GLU A 142 9.25 -12.68 -25.82
N GLU A 143 7.96 -12.98 -25.77
CA GLU A 143 6.91 -12.09 -25.32
C GLU A 143 5.94 -12.85 -24.42
N ILE A 144 5.62 -12.28 -23.26
CA ILE A 144 4.60 -12.80 -22.34
C ILE A 144 3.60 -11.71 -21.96
N ASP A 145 2.35 -12.10 -21.78
CA ASP A 145 1.29 -11.23 -21.30
C ASP A 145 1.23 -11.25 -19.77
N LEU A 146 1.08 -10.06 -19.18
CA LEU A 146 0.97 -9.84 -17.74
C LEU A 146 -0.33 -9.06 -17.47
N GLU A 147 -1.34 -9.70 -16.88
CA GLU A 147 -2.50 -8.94 -16.40
C GLU A 147 -2.10 -8.21 -15.13
N ILE A 148 -2.11 -6.88 -15.16
CA ILE A 148 -1.83 -6.02 -14.00
C ILE A 148 -3.08 -5.20 -13.73
N ARG A 149 -3.89 -5.67 -12.77
CA ARG A 149 -5.14 -5.03 -12.38
C ARG A 149 -5.40 -5.23 -10.90
N PRO A 150 -5.79 -4.18 -10.16
CA PRO A 150 -6.19 -4.35 -8.78
C PRO A 150 -7.63 -4.89 -8.71
N ASP A 151 -7.93 -5.64 -7.65
CA ASP A 151 -9.28 -6.05 -7.30
C ASP A 151 -9.43 -5.87 -5.79
N VAL A 152 -9.83 -4.66 -5.39
CA VAL A 152 -9.88 -4.24 -3.99
C VAL A 152 -11.32 -4.33 -3.47
N SER A 153 -11.47 -4.97 -2.32
CA SER A 153 -12.73 -4.98 -1.57
C SER A 153 -12.52 -4.46 -0.15
N ILE A 154 -13.57 -3.87 0.43
CA ILE A 154 -13.63 -3.59 1.86
C ILE A 154 -14.24 -4.83 2.53
N THR A 155 -13.44 -5.57 3.28
CA THR A 155 -13.85 -6.86 3.85
C THR A 155 -14.41 -6.72 5.27
N GLY A 156 -14.19 -5.58 5.92
CA GLY A 156 -14.80 -5.33 7.21
C GLY A 156 -14.33 -4.05 7.89
N ILE A 157 -14.84 -3.90 9.11
CA ILE A 157 -14.47 -2.82 10.02
C ILE A 157 -14.28 -3.39 11.42
N ARG A 158 -13.17 -3.05 12.06
CA ARG A 158 -12.87 -3.39 13.45
C ARG A 158 -13.00 -2.16 14.31
N TRP A 159 -14.04 -2.12 15.14
CA TRP A 159 -14.25 -1.01 16.04
C TRP A 159 -13.32 -1.10 17.25
N ALA A 160 -12.56 -0.03 17.55
CA ALA A 160 -11.63 0.04 18.68
C ALA A 160 -12.24 -0.41 20.02
N LYS A 161 -13.50 -0.04 20.29
CA LYS A 161 -14.20 -0.45 21.50
C LYS A 161 -14.25 -1.98 21.68
N ASN A 162 -14.37 -2.72 20.58
CA ASN A 162 -14.53 -4.17 20.59
C ASN A 162 -13.21 -4.92 20.31
N HIS A 163 -12.13 -4.19 20.03
CA HIS A 163 -10.84 -4.72 19.61
C HIS A 163 -9.69 -4.00 20.35
N PRO A 164 -9.57 -4.20 21.68
CA PRO A 164 -8.55 -3.53 22.49
C PRO A 164 -7.12 -3.96 22.15
N GLU A 165 -6.94 -5.07 21.42
CA GLU A 165 -5.64 -5.52 20.93
C GLU A 165 -5.09 -4.67 19.78
N MET A 166 -5.93 -3.84 19.14
CA MET A 166 -5.47 -2.94 18.10
C MET A 166 -4.56 -1.88 18.70
N THR A 167 -3.49 -1.53 17.98
CA THR A 167 -2.57 -0.47 18.37
C THR A 167 -2.70 0.72 17.41
N TYR A 168 -2.74 1.93 17.96
CA TYR A 168 -2.70 3.19 17.23
C TYR A 168 -1.55 4.05 17.75
N GLN A 169 -0.56 4.33 16.90
CA GLN A 169 0.61 5.14 17.26
C GLN A 169 1.37 4.64 18.52
N GLY A 170 1.30 3.33 18.80
CA GLY A 170 1.92 2.73 19.99
C GLY A 170 1.06 2.77 21.26
N GLU A 171 -0.19 3.24 21.17
CA GLU A 171 -1.15 3.31 22.27
C GLU A 171 -2.48 2.61 21.90
N ASP A 172 -3.37 2.45 22.87
CA ASP A 172 -4.72 1.93 22.65
C ASP A 172 -5.54 2.95 21.82
N PRO A 173 -6.20 2.55 20.73
CA PRO A 173 -7.01 3.45 19.94
C PRO A 173 -8.20 3.97 20.75
N PRO A 174 -8.55 5.26 20.60
CA PRO A 174 -9.77 5.78 21.20
C PRO A 174 -11.00 4.97 20.76
N SER A 175 -11.93 4.74 21.69
CA SER A 175 -13.14 3.94 21.45
C SER A 175 -14.07 4.49 20.37
N TYR A 176 -13.80 5.67 19.80
CA TYR A 176 -14.56 6.27 18.71
C TYR A 176 -13.89 6.10 17.33
N PHE A 177 -12.74 5.42 17.26
CA PHE A 177 -12.04 5.05 16.04
C PHE A 177 -12.32 3.61 15.65
N ALA A 178 -12.07 3.28 14.39
CA ALA A 178 -12.10 1.93 13.89
C ALA A 178 -10.95 1.70 12.89
N GLN A 179 -10.75 0.45 12.51
CA GLN A 179 -9.87 0.07 11.41
C GLN A 179 -10.72 -0.52 10.28
N VAL A 180 -10.67 0.09 9.10
CA VAL A 180 -11.24 -0.47 7.87
C VAL A 180 -10.26 -1.49 7.31
N LEU A 181 -10.75 -2.68 7.01
CA LEU A 181 -9.97 -3.76 6.40
C LEU A 181 -10.24 -3.78 4.91
N MET A 182 -9.17 -3.76 4.13
CA MET A 182 -9.22 -3.76 2.68
C MET A 182 -8.34 -4.87 2.15
N GLU A 183 -8.84 -5.66 1.22
CA GLU A 183 -8.13 -6.78 0.61
C GLU A 183 -8.00 -6.54 -0.88
N ASN A 184 -6.81 -6.74 -1.43
CA ASN A 184 -6.58 -6.74 -2.87
C ASN A 184 -6.33 -8.17 -3.34
N THR A 185 -7.30 -8.76 -4.02
CA THR A 185 -7.19 -10.10 -4.62
C THR A 185 -6.67 -10.06 -6.06
N GLY A 186 -6.49 -8.85 -6.60
CA GLY A 186 -5.97 -8.61 -7.93
C GLY A 186 -4.46 -8.80 -8.04
N THR A 187 -3.98 -8.64 -9.26
CA THR A 187 -2.58 -8.84 -9.66
C THR A 187 -1.74 -7.57 -9.54
N GLY A 188 -2.39 -6.40 -9.67
CA GLY A 188 -1.77 -5.10 -9.60
C GLY A 188 -1.95 -4.41 -8.24
N PRO A 189 -1.01 -3.52 -7.85
CA PRO A 189 -1.15 -2.74 -6.62
C PRO A 189 -2.29 -1.71 -6.74
N ALA A 190 -2.88 -1.36 -5.60
CA ALA A 190 -3.88 -0.31 -5.52
C ALA A 190 -3.51 0.74 -4.47
N PHE A 191 -3.97 1.97 -4.69
CA PHE A 191 -3.92 3.03 -3.68
C PHE A 191 -5.33 3.52 -3.42
N VAL A 192 -5.75 3.41 -2.16
CA VAL A 192 -6.97 4.03 -1.69
C VAL A 192 -6.66 5.47 -1.31
N GLU A 193 -7.34 6.40 -1.95
CA GLU A 193 -7.14 7.85 -1.76
C GLU A 193 -8.16 8.46 -0.80
N GLU A 194 -9.33 7.84 -0.71
CA GLU A 194 -10.41 8.35 0.11
C GLU A 194 -11.25 7.20 0.65
N LEU A 195 -11.67 7.33 1.90
CA LEU A 195 -12.79 6.59 2.47
C LEU A 195 -13.94 7.54 2.69
N GLN A 196 -15.10 7.22 2.12
CA GLN A 196 -16.35 7.92 2.31
C GLN A 196 -17.22 7.07 3.24
N PHE A 197 -17.67 7.67 4.33
CA PHE A 197 -18.58 7.07 5.29
C PHE A 197 -19.92 7.77 5.15
N GLU A 198 -20.98 7.02 4.87
CA GLU A 198 -22.36 7.49 4.77
C GLU A 198 -23.17 6.95 5.95
N ASP A 199 -24.09 7.77 6.47
CA ASP A 199 -24.91 7.46 7.65
C ASP A 199 -24.09 6.98 8.86
N THR A 200 -22.91 7.57 9.04
CA THR A 200 -21.99 7.25 10.13
C THR A 200 -22.66 7.44 11.49
N PRO A 201 -22.38 6.57 12.48
CA PRO A 201 -22.91 6.72 13.83
C PRO A 201 -22.16 7.81 14.63
N LEU A 202 -21.71 8.87 13.97
CA LEU A 202 -21.01 10.03 14.51
C LEU A 202 -21.99 11.19 14.67
N ASP A 203 -22.62 11.31 15.83
CA ASP A 203 -23.60 12.38 16.10
C ASP A 203 -24.69 12.43 15.00
N VAL A 204 -25.61 11.46 15.09
CA VAL A 204 -26.73 11.23 14.13
C VAL A 204 -27.64 12.43 13.88
N THR A 205 -27.47 13.50 14.66
CA THR A 205 -28.24 14.75 14.58
C THR A 205 -27.57 15.82 13.73
N THR A 206 -26.25 15.75 13.50
CA THR A 206 -25.51 16.84 12.84
C THR A 206 -24.62 16.37 11.70
N ILE A 207 -23.94 15.23 11.83
CA ILE A 207 -23.00 14.73 10.83
C ILE A 207 -23.37 13.29 10.52
N ARG A 208 -23.68 13.02 9.26
CA ARG A 208 -23.98 11.66 8.78
C ARG A 208 -22.98 11.17 7.77
N ASP A 209 -22.35 12.10 7.06
CA ASP A 209 -21.39 11.74 6.03
C ASP A 209 -20.02 12.31 6.41
N VAL A 210 -19.01 11.46 6.35
CA VAL A 210 -17.62 11.79 6.66
C VAL A 210 -16.75 11.33 5.51
N SER A 211 -15.97 12.24 4.96
CA SER A 211 -14.89 11.91 4.03
C SER A 211 -13.56 11.95 4.77
N GLN A 212 -12.72 10.95 4.50
CA GLN A 212 -11.35 10.88 4.98
C GLN A 212 -10.40 10.65 3.81
N GLN A 213 -9.64 11.69 3.48
CA GLN A 213 -8.51 11.60 2.56
C GLN A 213 -7.41 10.76 3.21
N ILE A 214 -6.97 9.72 2.51
CA ILE A 214 -5.92 8.81 2.93
C ILE A 214 -4.96 8.58 1.77
N LEU A 215 -3.83 7.95 2.05
CA LEU A 215 -2.98 7.39 1.01
C LEU A 215 -2.54 6.02 1.48
N ARG A 216 -3.35 5.01 1.17
CA ARG A 216 -3.12 3.64 1.62
C ARG A 216 -2.84 2.73 0.45
N LEU A 217 -1.60 2.24 0.38
CA LEU A 217 -1.21 1.13 -0.49
C LEU A 217 -1.91 -0.15 -0.04
N VAL A 218 -2.52 -0.86 -0.99
CA VAL A 218 -3.02 -2.22 -0.88
C VAL A 218 -2.26 -3.06 -1.92
N PRO A 219 -1.17 -3.73 -1.51
CA PRO A 219 -0.38 -4.59 -2.39
C PRO A 219 -1.22 -5.75 -2.95
N PRO A 220 -0.88 -6.31 -4.11
CA PRO A 220 -1.56 -7.51 -4.61
C PRO A 220 -1.45 -8.68 -3.63
N GLY A 221 -2.55 -9.42 -3.46
CA GLY A 221 -2.65 -10.56 -2.56
C GLY A 221 -2.61 -10.21 -1.06
N ALA A 222 -2.71 -8.93 -0.69
CA ALA A 222 -2.58 -8.48 0.69
C ALA A 222 -3.89 -7.94 1.27
N THR A 223 -4.06 -8.14 2.58
CA THR A 223 -5.06 -7.44 3.40
C THR A 223 -4.36 -6.36 4.21
N VAL A 224 -4.88 -5.14 4.18
CA VAL A 224 -4.35 -4.01 4.94
C VAL A 224 -5.44 -3.37 5.80
N GLY A 225 -5.03 -2.82 6.95
CA GLY A 225 -5.89 -2.03 7.81
C GLY A 225 -5.61 -0.53 7.68
N GLN A 226 -6.66 0.27 7.59
CA GLN A 226 -6.60 1.73 7.67
C GLN A 226 -7.36 2.23 8.90
N MET A 227 -6.69 2.94 9.80
CA MET A 227 -7.35 3.59 10.93
C MET A 227 -8.21 4.76 10.46
N THR A 228 -9.44 4.80 10.94
CA THR A 228 -10.38 5.89 10.67
C THR A 228 -10.10 7.09 11.57
N SER A 229 -10.69 8.21 11.20
CA SER A 229 -11.00 9.29 12.12
C SER A 229 -12.17 8.91 13.03
N ARG A 230 -12.83 9.91 13.64
CA ARG A 230 -13.99 9.68 14.50
C ARG A 230 -15.16 9.23 13.64
N VAL A 231 -15.57 7.97 13.78
CA VAL A 231 -16.72 7.41 13.05
C VAL A 231 -17.76 6.80 14.00
N PHE A 232 -17.40 6.50 15.26
CA PHE A 232 -18.34 6.00 16.27
C PHE A 232 -18.45 6.98 17.44
N LYS A 233 -19.51 7.79 17.52
CA LYS A 233 -19.73 8.66 18.69
C LYS A 233 -21.17 9.11 18.82
N THR A 234 -21.74 9.03 20.02
CA THR A 234 -23.12 9.44 20.32
C THR A 234 -23.26 10.86 20.87
N TYR A 235 -22.19 11.68 20.84
CA TYR A 235 -22.18 12.95 21.56
C TYR A 235 -22.86 14.08 20.79
N SER A 236 -23.97 14.59 21.32
CA SER A 236 -24.73 15.74 20.83
C SER A 236 -24.68 16.93 21.80
N GLY A 237 -23.50 17.31 22.33
CA GLY A 237 -23.38 18.54 23.14
C GLY A 237 -24.37 18.58 24.33
N SER A 238 -25.19 19.64 24.39
CA SER A 238 -26.23 19.84 25.41
C SER A 238 -27.63 19.31 25.01
N GLN A 239 -27.75 18.68 23.84
CA GLN A 239 -29.03 18.14 23.37
C GLN A 239 -29.10 16.66 23.74
N TYR A 240 -30.22 16.25 24.34
CA TYR A 240 -30.50 14.84 24.63
C TYR A 240 -30.68 14.08 23.31
N LEU A 241 -29.93 12.99 23.14
CA LEU A 241 -30.12 12.05 22.04
C LEU A 241 -31.05 10.92 22.51
N ASP A 242 -32.23 10.82 21.90
CA ASP A 242 -33.16 9.72 22.13
C ASP A 242 -32.73 8.51 21.28
N CYS A 243 -32.00 7.59 21.89
CA CYS A 243 -31.40 6.46 21.18
C CYS A 243 -32.40 5.36 20.83
N ASP A 244 -33.46 5.23 21.60
CA ASP A 244 -34.55 4.31 21.30
C ASP A 244 -35.31 4.73 20.03
N ALA A 245 -35.27 6.02 19.65
CA ALA A 245 -35.83 6.52 18.39
C ALA A 245 -34.98 6.17 17.15
N HIS A 246 -33.73 5.75 17.33
CA HIS A 246 -32.77 5.47 16.26
C HIS A 246 -32.48 3.97 16.04
N ASP A 247 -33.01 3.09 16.90
CA ASP A 247 -32.94 1.61 16.87
C ASP A 247 -31.70 1.06 16.15
N GLU A 248 -31.80 0.77 14.85
CA GLU A 248 -30.66 0.37 14.02
C GLU A 248 -30.45 1.29 12.81
N ILE A 249 -29.19 1.70 12.61
CA ILE A 249 -28.75 2.45 11.42
C ILE A 249 -27.77 1.56 10.65
N THR A 250 -27.90 1.56 9.33
CA THR A 250 -26.89 0.98 8.43
C THR A 250 -25.99 2.11 7.96
N PHE A 251 -24.70 2.03 8.28
CA PHE A 251 -23.71 2.95 7.72
C PHE A 251 -22.92 2.22 6.62
N THR A 252 -22.50 2.97 5.62
CA THR A 252 -21.78 2.45 4.45
C THR A 252 -20.41 3.10 4.36
N ILE A 253 -19.41 2.30 4.01
CA ILE A 253 -18.04 2.74 3.74
C ILE A 253 -17.80 2.49 2.25
N SER A 254 -17.34 3.50 1.53
CA SER A 254 -16.93 3.38 0.13
C SER A 254 -15.48 3.85 -0.01
N ALA A 255 -14.70 3.21 -0.87
CA ALA A 255 -13.32 3.58 -1.14
C ALA A 255 -13.15 4.12 -2.56
N SER A 256 -12.36 5.18 -2.70
CA SER A 256 -11.92 5.68 -4.01
C SER A 256 -10.50 5.16 -4.31
N LEU A 257 -10.32 4.58 -5.49
CA LEU A 257 -9.06 3.98 -5.92
C LEU A 257 -8.37 4.86 -6.96
N ARG A 258 -7.06 5.06 -6.85
CA ARG A 258 -6.32 5.94 -7.77
C ARG A 258 -6.32 5.42 -9.23
N VAL A 259 -6.16 4.12 -9.39
CA VAL A 259 -5.99 3.48 -10.71
C VAL A 259 -7.25 2.79 -11.22
N SER A 260 -8.34 2.79 -10.46
CA SER A 260 -9.60 2.14 -10.83
C SER A 260 -10.77 3.09 -10.62
N GLN A 261 -11.76 3.03 -11.51
CA GLN A 261 -13.03 3.75 -11.34
C GLN A 261 -14.02 2.99 -10.45
N GLU A 262 -13.67 1.78 -10.02
CA GLU A 262 -14.47 1.01 -9.08
C GLU A 262 -14.47 1.67 -7.70
N THR A 263 -15.65 1.69 -7.09
CA THR A 263 -15.85 2.22 -5.73
C THR A 263 -16.33 1.11 -4.82
N PRO A 264 -15.42 0.23 -4.34
CA PRO A 264 -15.80 -0.87 -3.48
C PRO A 264 -16.43 -0.34 -2.20
N SER A 265 -17.50 -0.99 -1.75
CA SER A 265 -18.27 -0.56 -0.60
C SER A 265 -18.57 -1.71 0.37
N TYR A 266 -18.77 -1.35 1.63
CA TYR A 266 -19.11 -2.25 2.72
C TYR A 266 -20.07 -1.56 3.68
N SER A 267 -21.18 -2.23 3.99
CA SER A 267 -22.18 -1.71 4.92
C SER A 267 -22.21 -2.51 6.21
N ARG A 268 -22.45 -1.83 7.32
CA ARG A 268 -22.62 -2.48 8.62
C ARG A 268 -23.73 -1.80 9.41
N ARG A 269 -24.47 -2.62 10.16
CA ARG A 269 -25.51 -2.15 11.08
C ARG A 269 -24.93 -1.82 12.44
N VAL A 270 -25.40 -0.72 12.99
CA VAL A 270 -25.09 -0.21 14.33
C VAL A 270 -26.40 -0.03 15.06
N ARG A 271 -26.47 -0.55 16.29
CA ARG A 271 -27.62 -0.38 17.15
C ARG A 271 -27.37 0.70 18.20
N TYR A 272 -28.40 1.50 18.42
CA TYR A 272 -28.49 2.51 19.45
C TYR A 272 -29.29 1.94 20.62
N GLU A 273 -28.72 1.96 21.81
CA GLU A 273 -29.40 1.49 23.02
C GLU A 273 -29.18 2.51 24.14
N THR A 274 -30.16 2.67 25.01
CA THR A 274 -30.01 3.42 26.25
C THR A 274 -29.63 2.49 27.39
N ASP A 275 -28.50 2.76 28.04
CA ASP A 275 -28.03 1.98 29.18
C ASP A 275 -28.84 2.27 30.47
N GLU A 276 -28.57 1.52 31.53
CA GLU A 276 -29.25 1.67 32.83
C GLU A 276 -29.12 3.06 33.45
N ASN A 277 -28.10 3.84 33.04
CA ASN A 277 -27.86 5.20 33.51
C ASN A 277 -28.51 6.27 32.60
N GLY A 278 -29.27 5.87 31.59
CA GLY A 278 -29.87 6.78 30.62
C GLY A 278 -28.89 7.29 29.56
N SER A 279 -27.69 6.69 29.44
CA SER A 279 -26.68 7.07 28.46
C SER A 279 -26.86 6.29 27.16
N CYS A 280 -26.65 6.98 26.05
CA CYS A 280 -26.71 6.34 24.74
C CYS A 280 -25.41 5.58 24.42
N ILE A 281 -25.53 4.29 24.18
CA ILE A 281 -24.45 3.39 23.79
C ILE A 281 -24.67 2.85 22.38
N LEU A 282 -23.56 2.55 21.71
CA LEU A 282 -23.55 1.90 20.40
C LEU A 282 -23.02 0.47 20.52
N SER A 283 -23.58 -0.41 19.69
CA SER A 283 -23.10 -1.76 19.44
C SER A 283 -23.12 -2.07 17.94
N LEU A 284 -22.14 -2.84 17.46
CA LEU A 284 -22.20 -3.38 16.09
C LEU A 284 -23.15 -4.56 16.09
N VAL A 285 -24.11 -4.56 15.16
CA VAL A 285 -24.97 -5.73 14.99
C VAL A 285 -24.17 -6.79 14.25
N GLU A 286 -24.19 -8.03 14.74
CA GLU A 286 -23.64 -9.18 14.03
C GLU A 286 -24.24 -9.24 12.62
N SER A 287 -23.39 -9.30 11.60
CA SER A 287 -23.87 -9.69 10.28
C SER A 287 -24.40 -11.12 10.44
N SER A 288 -25.65 -11.37 10.07
CA SER A 288 -26.19 -12.72 10.01
C SER A 288 -25.43 -13.51 8.95
N GLY A 289 -24.28 -14.06 9.35
CA GLY A 289 -23.53 -15.01 8.56
C GLY A 289 -24.40 -16.26 8.41
N ASN A 290 -24.49 -16.73 7.17
CA ASN A 290 -24.99 -18.05 6.82
C ASN A 290 -24.39 -19.07 7.78
N SER A 291 -25.17 -19.48 8.78
CA SER A 291 -24.86 -20.65 9.59
C SER A 291 -25.10 -21.83 8.68
N ASP A 292 -24.04 -22.25 7.97
CA ASP A 292 -24.04 -23.53 7.31
C ASP A 292 -24.12 -24.59 8.43
N GLY A 293 -25.35 -25.03 8.69
CA GLY A 293 -25.67 -26.05 9.65
C GLY A 293 -25.18 -27.38 9.12
N THR A 294 -23.92 -27.70 9.37
CA THR A 294 -23.48 -29.10 9.42
C THR A 294 -23.79 -29.62 10.82
N SER A 295 -25.02 -30.08 11.01
CA SER A 295 -25.29 -31.11 12.01
C SER A 295 -24.74 -32.42 11.46
N GLU A 296 -23.47 -32.70 11.74
CA GLU A 296 -23.01 -34.08 11.85
C GLU A 296 -23.62 -34.65 13.13
N ASP A 297 -24.74 -35.37 12.98
CA ASP A 297 -25.12 -36.37 13.97
C ASP A 297 -24.92 -37.75 13.33
N GLY A 298 -23.79 -38.35 13.66
CA GLY A 298 -23.55 -39.76 13.49
C GLY A 298 -23.86 -40.47 14.79
N GLY A 299 -24.76 -41.46 14.77
CA GLY A 299 -24.97 -42.27 15.96
C GLY A 299 -26.09 -43.31 15.90
N ALA A 300 -25.71 -44.52 15.47
CA ALA A 300 -26.32 -45.84 15.70
C ALA A 300 -27.53 -46.28 14.86
#